data_AF-A0A094G2W0-F1
#
_entry.id   AF-A0A094G2W0-F1
#
_cell.length_a   1.000
_cell.length_b   1.000
_cell.length_c   1.000
_cell.angle_alpha   90.00
_cell.angle_beta   90.00
_cell.angle_gamma   90.00
#
_symmetry.space_group_name_H-M   'P 1'
#
loop_
_entity.id
_entity.type
_entity.pdbx_description
1 polymer ?
#
loop_
_entity_poly.entity_id
_entity_poly.type
_entity_poly.pdbx_seq_one_letter_code
_entity_poly.pdbx_strand_id
1 'polypeptide(L)'
;MSAPKPTLFLVPGAWHPNTCFAPLSAQLAATGFPTYLASLPSLNPVSPAADATCTADTLSLQAQLLPIIQEGKEVVVVCHSYGGIPAGGAAAGLAKKGRVERNEKGGVLGLIYLSGFVVPEGVSLVQALGGQHAPFLQPNQPSPGLCEVSPAGPVLYADVPTSLAATLEASLLPHSLAAFDSVAPAPAWADPAFAGRIAFLKCSEDAALPPFLQDLFINKSGVEWLVSEVKAGHSPWATARHFEVRAWFRKGNTRPDSRRHAADMAGQSKEAPIPPWGLAVAGATGAVLANALVYPLDIVKTRIQVQVKRKATDAPPSASDPAHYDSTWDAITKIVDSDGYAGLYAGIQGALIGVASTNFAYFYWYSVVRTLYMTSRKDSSPPGTLVELSLGAVAGSVAQIFTIPVAVVTTRQQTQSKDEQKGMIDTGREVINSEDGWTGLWRGLKASLVLVVNPAITYGAYQRLKDIMYPGKANLRPMEAFLLGAMSKSLATIATQPLIVAKVGLQSKPPPSRQGKPFKSFVEVMEFIVKNEGLLGLFKGIGPQITKGLLVQGLLMMTKERMELLFVLLFRYIRKMRSEQLQKAAALVAAKGPLLGK
;
A
#
# COMPACT_ATOMS: atom_id res chain seq x y z
N MET A 1 -0.69 -19.97 -51.28
CA MET A 1 0.24 -20.28 -50.19
C MET A 1 -0.16 -19.45 -48.98
N SER A 2 -0.24 -20.01 -47.76
CA SER A 2 -0.52 -19.18 -46.58
C SER A 2 0.65 -18.22 -46.37
N ALA A 3 0.40 -16.99 -45.94
CA ALA A 3 1.45 -16.06 -45.56
C ALA A 3 2.40 -16.72 -44.53
N PRO A 4 3.72 -16.52 -44.62
CA PRO A 4 4.67 -17.04 -43.65
C PRO A 4 4.34 -16.51 -42.25
N LYS A 5 4.45 -17.36 -41.23
CA LYS A 5 4.18 -16.97 -39.85
C LYS A 5 5.27 -16.00 -39.35
N PRO A 6 4.92 -15.08 -38.44
CA PRO A 6 5.90 -14.17 -37.86
C PRO A 6 6.93 -14.93 -37.01
N THR A 7 8.15 -14.40 -36.96
CA THR A 7 9.19 -14.86 -36.04
C THR A 7 8.88 -14.36 -34.63
N LEU A 8 8.96 -15.23 -33.63
CA LEU A 8 8.79 -14.88 -32.22
C LEU A 8 10.16 -14.57 -31.61
N PHE A 9 10.36 -13.31 -31.25
CA PHE A 9 11.59 -12.83 -30.62
C PHE A 9 11.42 -12.92 -29.09
N LEU A 10 11.99 -13.98 -28.50
CA LEU A 10 11.79 -14.35 -27.10
C LEU A 10 12.86 -13.70 -26.22
N VAL A 11 12.45 -12.86 -25.28
CA VAL A 11 13.33 -12.11 -24.36
C VAL A 11 13.13 -12.62 -22.94
N PRO A 12 14.19 -13.15 -22.28
CA PRO A 12 14.10 -13.73 -20.95
C PRO A 12 13.95 -12.67 -19.86
N GLY A 13 13.49 -13.12 -18.69
CA GLY A 13 13.47 -12.33 -17.47
C GLY A 13 14.82 -12.25 -16.78
N ALA A 14 14.86 -11.54 -15.65
CA ALA A 14 16.04 -11.45 -14.79
C ALA A 14 16.50 -12.86 -14.36
N TRP A 15 17.81 -13.03 -14.21
CA TRP A 15 18.50 -14.28 -13.86
C TRP A 15 18.40 -15.44 -14.85
N HIS A 16 17.52 -15.39 -15.86
CA HIS A 16 17.31 -16.50 -16.77
C HIS A 16 18.21 -16.39 -18.02
N PRO A 17 18.99 -17.42 -18.36
CA PRO A 17 19.63 -17.49 -19.68
C PRO A 17 18.58 -17.66 -20.77
N ASN A 18 18.89 -17.23 -22.00
CA ASN A 18 17.97 -17.34 -23.13
C ASN A 18 17.56 -18.80 -23.45
N THR A 19 18.39 -19.77 -23.06
CA THR A 19 18.14 -21.21 -23.15
C THR A 19 16.94 -21.68 -22.32
N CYS A 20 16.47 -20.89 -21.35
CA CYS A 20 15.26 -21.21 -20.58
C CYS A 20 14.02 -21.39 -21.48
N PHE A 21 13.99 -20.71 -22.63
CA PHE A 21 12.93 -20.85 -23.63
C PHE A 21 13.14 -22.01 -24.60
N ALA A 22 14.22 -22.79 -24.53
CA ALA A 22 14.47 -23.87 -25.48
C ALA A 22 13.30 -24.89 -25.59
N PRO A 23 12.66 -25.33 -24.48
CA PRO A 23 11.48 -26.20 -24.57
C PRO A 23 10.30 -25.53 -25.29
N LEU A 24 10.01 -24.26 -24.95
CA LEU A 24 8.95 -23.49 -25.58
C LEU A 24 9.24 -23.27 -27.08
N SER A 25 10.49 -22.97 -27.41
CA SER A 25 10.99 -22.77 -28.77
C SER A 25 10.78 -24.00 -29.64
N ALA A 26 11.12 -25.19 -29.14
CA ALA A 26 10.90 -26.45 -29.83
C ALA A 26 9.41 -26.71 -30.13
N GLN A 27 8.52 -26.42 -29.17
CA GLN A 27 7.07 -26.55 -29.39
C GLN A 27 6.53 -25.54 -30.39
N LEU A 28 6.98 -24.29 -30.33
CA LEU A 28 6.58 -23.24 -31.27
C LEU A 28 7.05 -23.57 -32.70
N ALA A 29 8.27 -24.06 -32.84
CA ALA A 29 8.82 -24.53 -34.11
C ALA A 29 8.00 -25.70 -34.69
N ALA A 30 7.58 -26.66 -33.86
CA ALA A 30 6.70 -27.76 -34.28
C ALA A 30 5.33 -27.28 -34.80
N THR A 31 4.87 -26.10 -34.36
CA THR A 31 3.65 -25.47 -34.88
C THR A 31 3.89 -24.49 -36.03
N GLY A 32 5.14 -24.36 -36.50
CA GLY A 32 5.56 -23.54 -37.64
C GLY A 32 5.84 -22.08 -37.31
N PHE A 33 5.95 -21.68 -36.04
CA PHE A 33 6.42 -20.35 -35.65
C PHE A 33 7.95 -20.36 -35.48
N PRO A 34 8.71 -19.67 -36.33
CA PRO A 34 10.14 -19.48 -36.11
C PRO A 34 10.37 -18.71 -34.82
N THR A 35 11.46 -19.00 -34.10
CA THR A 35 11.80 -18.35 -32.84
C THR A 35 13.22 -17.81 -32.88
N TYR A 36 13.46 -16.74 -32.12
CA TYR A 36 14.79 -16.20 -31.85
C TYR A 36 14.95 -16.04 -30.34
N LEU A 37 16.02 -16.59 -29.77
CA LEU A 37 16.27 -16.55 -28.33
C LEU A 37 17.23 -15.41 -27.99
N ALA A 38 16.69 -14.26 -27.59
CA ALA A 38 17.48 -13.07 -27.34
C ALA A 38 18.25 -13.15 -26.01
N SER A 39 19.45 -12.59 -25.98
CA SER A 39 20.28 -12.50 -24.77
C SER A 39 20.38 -11.07 -24.25
N LEU A 40 20.62 -10.94 -22.94
CA LEU A 40 20.75 -9.68 -22.23
C LEU A 40 22.19 -9.52 -21.72
N PRO A 41 22.93 -8.44 -22.06
CA PRO A 41 24.27 -8.19 -21.51
C PRO A 41 24.27 -7.98 -19.99
N SER A 42 23.13 -7.64 -19.38
CA SER A 42 22.97 -7.56 -17.92
C SER A 42 22.98 -8.91 -17.19
N LEU A 43 22.91 -10.03 -17.90
CA LEU A 43 22.99 -11.37 -17.32
C LEU A 43 24.45 -11.83 -17.24
N ASN A 44 24.91 -12.10 -16.02
CA ASN A 44 26.28 -12.51 -15.70
C ASN A 44 27.39 -11.64 -16.31
N PRO A 45 27.32 -10.30 -16.22
CA PRO A 45 28.31 -9.42 -16.83
C PRO A 45 29.65 -9.52 -16.12
N VAL A 46 30.74 -9.37 -16.88
CA VAL A 46 32.09 -9.26 -16.34
C VAL A 46 32.28 -7.93 -15.59
N SER A 47 31.61 -6.85 -16.02
CA SER A 47 31.66 -5.50 -15.43
C SER A 47 30.26 -4.97 -15.14
N PRO A 48 29.70 -5.20 -13.95
CA PRO A 48 28.29 -4.88 -13.64
C PRO A 48 27.97 -3.39 -13.48
N ALA A 49 28.96 -2.53 -13.19
CA ALA A 49 28.69 -1.16 -12.76
C ALA A 49 28.61 -0.10 -13.89
N ALA A 50 29.07 -0.41 -15.11
CA ALA A 50 29.14 0.57 -16.21
C ALA A 50 28.33 0.17 -17.45
N ASP A 51 28.40 -1.09 -17.88
CA ASP A 51 27.94 -1.50 -19.22
C ASP A 51 26.72 -2.43 -19.21
N ALA A 52 26.17 -2.73 -18.03
CA ALA A 52 25.12 -3.72 -17.81
C ALA A 52 23.83 -3.07 -17.27
N THR A 53 23.32 -2.07 -18.00
CA THR A 53 22.13 -1.28 -17.64
C THR A 53 20.90 -1.68 -18.48
N CYS A 54 19.72 -1.19 -18.10
CA CYS A 54 18.48 -1.38 -18.88
C CYS A 54 18.61 -0.79 -20.30
N THR A 55 19.31 0.35 -20.43
CA THR A 55 19.61 0.95 -21.73
C THR A 55 20.56 0.07 -22.54
N ALA A 56 21.60 -0.50 -21.93
CA ALA A 56 22.51 -1.41 -22.62
C ALA A 56 21.79 -2.68 -23.11
N ASP A 57 20.91 -3.25 -22.29
CA ASP A 57 20.04 -4.35 -22.69
C ASP A 57 19.15 -3.96 -23.87
N THR A 58 18.54 -2.78 -23.82
CA THR A 58 17.68 -2.25 -24.88
C THR A 58 18.42 -2.14 -26.20
N LEU A 59 19.62 -1.55 -26.20
CA LEU A 59 20.45 -1.40 -27.39
C LEU A 59 20.91 -2.75 -27.94
N SER A 60 21.29 -3.69 -27.07
CA SER A 60 21.66 -5.06 -27.47
C SER A 60 20.49 -5.80 -28.11
N LEU A 61 19.29 -5.74 -27.51
CA LEU A 61 18.10 -6.35 -28.07
C LEU A 61 17.72 -5.72 -29.42
N GLN A 62 17.86 -4.40 -29.55
CA GLN A 62 17.61 -3.71 -30.81
C GLN A 62 18.61 -4.16 -31.90
N ALA A 63 19.90 -4.32 -31.55
CA ALA A 63 20.93 -4.82 -32.45
C ALA A 63 20.69 -6.29 -32.88
N GLN A 64 20.08 -7.11 -32.01
CA GLN A 64 19.65 -8.48 -32.34
C GLN A 64 18.38 -8.50 -33.21
N LEU A 65 17.45 -7.56 -32.99
CA LEU A 65 16.15 -7.49 -33.67
C LEU A 65 16.24 -6.87 -35.08
N LEU A 66 17.09 -5.85 -35.27
CA LEU A 66 17.22 -5.10 -36.53
C LEU A 66 17.56 -5.97 -37.75
N PRO A 67 18.54 -6.89 -37.71
CA PRO A 67 18.86 -7.74 -38.85
C PRO A 67 17.67 -8.59 -39.30
N ILE A 68 16.88 -9.12 -38.36
CA ILE A 68 15.72 -9.97 -38.64
C ILE A 68 14.68 -9.20 -39.45
N ILE A 69 14.36 -7.97 -39.04
CA ILE A 69 13.36 -7.15 -39.75
C ILE A 69 13.91 -6.53 -41.04
N GLN A 70 15.22 -6.29 -41.13
CA GLN A 70 15.88 -5.83 -42.36
C GLN A 70 15.86 -6.90 -43.48
N GLU A 71 15.87 -8.19 -43.12
CA GLU A 71 15.59 -9.29 -44.05
C GLU A 71 14.13 -9.33 -44.55
N GLY A 72 13.28 -8.42 -44.07
CA GLY A 72 11.87 -8.32 -44.44
C GLY A 72 10.94 -9.21 -43.63
N LYS A 73 11.43 -9.86 -42.57
CA LYS A 73 10.61 -10.70 -41.70
C LYS A 73 9.69 -9.86 -40.81
N GLU A 74 8.54 -10.43 -40.50
CA GLU A 74 7.61 -9.93 -39.49
C GLU A 74 7.95 -10.55 -38.14
N VAL A 75 8.01 -9.72 -37.09
CA VAL A 75 8.43 -10.16 -35.75
C VAL A 75 7.35 -9.85 -34.72
N VAL A 76 7.14 -10.76 -33.77
CA VAL A 76 6.39 -10.49 -32.54
C VAL A 76 7.37 -10.61 -31.38
N VAL A 77 7.46 -9.57 -30.56
CA VAL A 77 8.34 -9.57 -29.39
C VAL A 77 7.59 -10.21 -28.22
N VAL A 78 8.15 -11.25 -27.64
CA VAL A 78 7.60 -11.93 -26.46
C VAL A 78 8.60 -11.76 -25.33
N CYS A 79 8.19 -11.12 -24.25
CA CYS A 79 9.09 -10.75 -23.16
C CYS A 79 8.56 -11.25 -21.82
N HIS A 80 9.47 -11.74 -20.98
CA HIS A 80 9.14 -12.25 -19.64
C HIS A 80 9.74 -11.35 -18.56
N SER A 81 8.98 -11.10 -17.49
CA SER A 81 9.48 -10.43 -16.28
C SER A 81 10.25 -9.14 -16.58
N TYR A 82 11.46 -8.98 -16.05
CA TYR A 82 12.37 -7.84 -16.31
C TYR A 82 12.54 -7.55 -17.81
N GLY A 83 12.64 -8.57 -18.65
CA GLY A 83 12.82 -8.44 -20.10
C GLY A 83 11.73 -7.61 -20.77
N GLY A 84 10.57 -7.44 -20.13
CA GLY A 84 9.51 -6.52 -20.59
C GLY A 84 9.96 -5.07 -20.76
N ILE A 85 10.90 -4.60 -19.93
CA ILE A 85 11.38 -3.21 -19.97
C ILE A 85 12.30 -3.00 -21.18
N PRO A 86 13.45 -3.69 -21.30
CA PRO A 86 14.34 -3.46 -22.43
C PRO A 86 13.76 -3.93 -23.76
N ALA A 87 12.92 -4.97 -23.78
CA ALA A 87 12.25 -5.40 -25.02
C ALA A 87 11.23 -4.36 -25.52
N GLY A 88 10.54 -3.70 -24.59
CA GLY A 88 9.66 -2.57 -24.91
C GLY A 88 10.44 -1.44 -25.57
N GLY A 89 11.59 -1.05 -25.00
CA GLY A 89 12.46 -0.04 -25.60
C GLY A 89 13.01 -0.46 -26.97
N ALA A 90 13.44 -1.72 -27.11
CA ALA A 90 14.09 -2.20 -28.33
C ALA A 90 13.16 -2.21 -29.55
N ALA A 91 11.86 -2.42 -29.32
CA ALA A 91 10.84 -2.42 -30.36
C ALA A 91 10.32 -1.02 -30.73
N ALA A 92 10.67 0.03 -29.97
CA ALA A 92 10.16 1.38 -30.20
C ALA A 92 10.61 1.90 -31.57
N GLY A 93 9.69 2.50 -32.34
CA GLY A 93 9.94 2.96 -33.71
C GLY A 93 10.09 1.86 -34.78
N LEU A 94 10.03 0.58 -34.40
CA LEU A 94 10.17 -0.57 -35.30
C LEU A 94 8.84 -1.21 -35.71
N ALA A 95 7.71 -0.57 -35.38
CA ALA A 95 6.38 -1.02 -35.80
C ALA A 95 6.32 -1.22 -37.32
N LYS A 96 5.80 -2.36 -37.77
CA LYS A 96 5.67 -2.69 -39.21
C LYS A 96 4.93 -1.58 -39.97
N LYS A 97 3.85 -1.04 -39.40
CA LYS A 97 3.07 0.02 -40.04
C LYS A 97 3.93 1.25 -40.38
N GLY A 98 4.70 1.75 -39.41
CA GLY A 98 5.59 2.90 -39.61
C GLY A 98 6.76 2.60 -40.55
N ARG A 99 7.31 1.38 -40.53
CA ARG A 99 8.35 0.95 -41.47
C ARG A 99 7.85 0.92 -42.92
N VAL A 100 6.66 0.37 -43.15
CA VAL A 100 6.02 0.35 -44.48
C VAL A 100 5.79 1.77 -45.00
N GLU A 101 5.36 2.70 -44.15
CA GLU A 101 5.19 4.12 -44.50
C GLU A 101 6.53 4.79 -44.90
N ARG A 102 7.66 4.31 -44.35
CA ARG A 102 9.03 4.73 -44.72
C ARG A 102 9.65 3.92 -45.87
N ASN A 103 8.87 3.08 -46.55
CA ASN A 103 9.35 2.19 -47.61
C ASN A 103 10.44 1.19 -47.15
N GLU A 104 10.45 0.85 -45.86
CA GLU A 104 11.32 -0.16 -45.25
C GLU A 104 10.65 -1.54 -45.26
N LYS A 105 11.45 -2.60 -45.36
CA LYS A 105 10.97 -3.99 -45.28
C LYS A 105 10.82 -4.45 -43.82
N GLY A 106 9.93 -5.43 -43.62
CA GLY A 106 9.70 -6.12 -42.35
C GLY A 106 9.17 -5.22 -41.23
N GLY A 107 9.23 -5.73 -40.00
CA GLY A 107 8.93 -4.93 -38.81
C GLY A 107 8.27 -5.71 -37.69
N VAL A 108 8.11 -5.03 -36.55
CA VAL A 108 7.46 -5.58 -35.36
C VAL A 108 5.94 -5.45 -35.50
N LEU A 109 5.22 -6.57 -35.38
CA LEU A 109 3.77 -6.64 -35.47
C LEU A 109 3.07 -6.30 -34.16
N GLY A 110 3.73 -6.55 -33.02
CA GLY A 110 3.13 -6.48 -31.69
C GLY A 110 4.04 -7.03 -30.61
N LEU A 111 3.61 -6.87 -29.36
CA LEU A 111 4.34 -7.30 -28.16
C LEU A 111 3.45 -8.19 -27.29
N ILE A 112 4.04 -9.21 -26.66
CA ILE A 112 3.40 -10.10 -25.70
C ILE A 112 4.22 -10.13 -24.42
N TYR A 113 3.67 -9.61 -23.33
CA TYR A 113 4.28 -9.59 -22.01
C TYR A 113 3.82 -10.81 -21.21
N LEU A 114 4.76 -11.60 -20.69
CA LEU A 114 4.51 -12.78 -19.85
C LEU A 114 4.93 -12.44 -18.43
N SER A 115 3.98 -12.17 -17.52
CA SER A 115 4.31 -11.63 -16.19
C SER A 115 5.35 -10.50 -16.25
N GLY A 116 5.28 -9.66 -17.28
CA GLY A 116 6.32 -8.68 -17.61
C GLY A 116 6.13 -7.37 -16.88
N PHE A 117 7.22 -6.65 -16.63
CA PHE A 117 7.13 -5.29 -16.07
C PHE A 117 6.78 -4.28 -17.17
N VAL A 118 5.75 -3.46 -16.93
CA VAL A 118 5.35 -2.33 -17.79
C VAL A 118 5.77 -1.04 -17.10
N VAL A 119 6.96 -0.55 -17.44
CA VAL A 119 7.58 0.62 -16.81
C VAL A 119 7.64 1.76 -17.83
N PRO A 120 7.15 2.98 -17.49
CA PRO A 120 7.19 4.13 -18.38
C PRO A 120 8.61 4.67 -18.56
N GLU A 121 8.81 5.43 -19.63
CA GLU A 121 10.08 6.11 -19.93
C GLU A 121 10.59 6.93 -18.74
N GLY A 122 11.90 6.89 -18.51
CA GLY A 122 12.56 7.72 -17.50
C GLY A 122 12.38 7.22 -16.06
N VAL A 123 11.67 6.10 -15.85
CA VAL A 123 11.46 5.48 -14.54
C VAL A 123 12.25 4.18 -14.48
N SER A 124 13.03 3.97 -13.41
CA SER A 124 13.70 2.68 -13.18
C SER A 124 12.75 1.63 -12.61
N LEU A 125 13.09 0.34 -12.72
CA LEU A 125 12.25 -0.71 -12.12
C LEU A 125 12.12 -0.51 -10.60
N VAL A 126 13.23 -0.16 -9.94
CA VAL A 126 13.23 0.12 -8.50
C VAL A 126 12.30 1.29 -8.15
N GLN A 127 12.31 2.38 -8.93
CA GLN A 127 11.38 3.49 -8.74
C GLN A 127 9.92 3.07 -8.97
N ALA A 128 9.67 2.26 -10.01
CA ALA A 128 8.34 1.75 -10.33
C ALA A 128 7.77 0.85 -9.22
N LEU A 129 8.66 0.19 -8.46
CA LEU A 129 8.35 -0.61 -7.26
C LEU A 129 8.37 0.18 -5.95
N GLY A 130 8.45 1.52 -6.00
CA GLY A 130 8.37 2.38 -4.82
C GLY A 130 9.72 2.75 -4.19
N GLY A 131 10.82 2.58 -4.92
CA GLY A 131 12.16 2.99 -4.52
C GLY A 131 12.97 1.93 -3.78
N GLN A 132 12.54 0.67 -3.80
CA GLN A 132 13.27 -0.46 -3.21
C GLN A 132 13.31 -1.64 -4.18
N HIS A 133 14.37 -2.45 -4.09
CA HIS A 133 14.47 -3.73 -4.77
C HIS A 133 13.46 -4.73 -4.21
N ALA A 134 13.04 -5.71 -5.02
CA ALA A 134 12.15 -6.76 -4.57
C ALA A 134 12.77 -7.57 -3.41
N PRO A 135 11.98 -8.03 -2.43
CA PRO A 135 12.51 -8.65 -1.20
C PRO A 135 13.24 -9.99 -1.43
N PHE A 136 12.99 -10.65 -2.57
CA PHE A 136 13.67 -11.88 -2.97
C PHE A 136 14.98 -11.63 -3.72
N LEU A 137 15.27 -10.38 -4.09
CA LEU A 137 16.52 -10.00 -4.74
C LEU A 137 17.60 -9.86 -3.66
N GLN A 138 18.72 -10.56 -3.84
CA GLN A 138 19.89 -10.53 -2.97
C GLN A 138 20.95 -9.62 -3.60
N PRO A 139 21.05 -8.34 -3.19
CA PRO A 139 21.97 -7.40 -3.80
C PRO A 139 23.41 -7.72 -3.40
N ASN A 140 24.35 -7.43 -4.30
CA ASN A 140 25.79 -7.67 -4.16
C ASN A 140 26.15 -9.14 -3.95
N GLN A 141 25.38 -10.03 -4.58
CA GLN A 141 25.66 -11.47 -4.65
C GLN A 141 25.77 -11.89 -6.13
N PRO A 142 26.76 -12.71 -6.49
CA PRO A 142 27.85 -13.25 -5.67
C PRO A 142 28.99 -12.23 -5.47
N SER A 143 28.93 -11.07 -6.12
CA SER A 143 29.93 -10.00 -6.02
C SER A 143 29.27 -8.62 -6.10
N PRO A 144 29.98 -7.53 -5.70
CA PRO A 144 29.44 -6.18 -5.74
C PRO A 144 28.91 -5.78 -7.13
N GLY A 145 27.71 -5.19 -7.16
CA GLY A 145 27.05 -4.78 -8.41
C GLY A 145 26.22 -5.88 -9.09
N LEU A 146 26.31 -7.13 -8.64
CA LEU A 146 25.44 -8.22 -9.09
C LEU A 146 24.32 -8.49 -8.08
N CYS A 147 23.32 -9.24 -8.50
CA CYS A 147 22.30 -9.78 -7.63
C CYS A 147 21.84 -11.17 -8.04
N GLU A 148 21.40 -11.93 -7.06
CA GLU A 148 20.78 -13.24 -7.21
C GLU A 148 19.34 -13.19 -6.70
N VAL A 149 18.57 -14.25 -6.97
CA VAL A 149 17.22 -14.44 -6.45
C VAL A 149 17.23 -15.53 -5.40
N SER A 150 16.68 -15.24 -4.22
CA SER A 150 16.57 -16.23 -3.14
C SER A 150 15.33 -15.97 -2.26
N PRO A 151 14.49 -17.00 -2.00
CA PRO A 151 14.58 -18.36 -2.55
C PRO A 151 14.04 -18.42 -4.00
N ALA A 152 14.78 -19.00 -4.94
CA ALA A 152 14.43 -19.01 -6.36
C ALA A 152 13.17 -19.84 -6.67
N GLY A 153 13.09 -21.08 -6.18
CA GLY A 153 11.95 -21.98 -6.44
C GLY A 153 10.58 -21.41 -6.10
N PRO A 154 10.32 -21.01 -4.85
CA PRO A 154 9.02 -20.44 -4.46
C PRO A 154 8.68 -19.11 -5.13
N VAL A 155 9.67 -18.38 -5.66
CA VAL A 155 9.48 -17.07 -6.29
C VAL A 155 9.22 -17.22 -7.79
N LEU A 156 10.05 -18.00 -8.48
CA LEU A 156 10.04 -18.10 -9.94
C LEU A 156 9.28 -19.33 -10.46
N TYR A 157 9.21 -20.40 -9.67
CA TYR A 157 8.84 -21.75 -10.13
C TYR A 157 7.84 -22.45 -9.19
N ALA A 158 7.02 -21.70 -8.45
CA ALA A 158 6.12 -22.23 -7.42
C ALA A 158 5.12 -23.29 -7.92
N ASP A 159 4.75 -23.22 -9.19
CA ASP A 159 3.81 -24.11 -9.88
C ASP A 159 4.50 -25.14 -10.80
N VAL A 160 5.83 -25.15 -10.82
CA VAL A 160 6.63 -26.05 -11.65
C VAL A 160 6.94 -27.33 -10.87
N PRO A 161 6.86 -28.53 -11.48
CA PRO A 161 7.27 -29.77 -10.83
C PRO A 161 8.67 -29.67 -10.24
N THR A 162 8.87 -30.14 -9.01
CA THR A 162 10.10 -29.96 -8.22
C THR A 162 11.39 -30.36 -8.95
N SER A 163 11.34 -31.43 -9.76
CA SER A 163 12.48 -31.87 -10.56
C SER A 163 12.89 -30.87 -11.64
N LEU A 164 11.90 -30.30 -12.34
CA LEU A 164 12.12 -29.29 -13.38
C LEU A 164 12.50 -27.94 -12.73
N ALA A 165 11.86 -27.57 -11.62
CA ALA A 165 12.22 -26.38 -10.86
C ALA A 165 13.69 -26.41 -10.44
N ALA A 166 14.18 -27.53 -9.88
CA ALA A 166 15.57 -27.69 -9.49
C ALA A 166 16.55 -27.52 -10.68
N THR A 167 16.22 -28.07 -11.86
CA THR A 167 17.03 -27.87 -13.08
C THR A 167 17.04 -26.41 -13.53
N LEU A 168 15.89 -25.73 -13.49
CA LEU A 168 15.78 -24.33 -13.88
C LEU A 168 16.49 -23.40 -12.89
N GLU A 169 16.38 -23.67 -11.58
CA GLU A 169 17.12 -22.96 -10.53
C GLU A 169 18.62 -23.09 -10.70
N ALA A 170 19.12 -24.30 -11.01
CA ALA A 170 20.54 -24.53 -11.26
C ALA A 170 21.07 -23.83 -12.52
N SER A 171 20.18 -23.41 -13.43
CA SER A 171 20.54 -22.68 -14.64
C SER A 171 20.54 -21.15 -14.48
N LEU A 172 20.07 -20.65 -13.33
CA LEU A 172 20.04 -19.21 -13.06
C LEU A 172 21.45 -18.65 -12.97
N LEU A 173 21.62 -17.44 -13.48
CA LEU A 173 22.88 -16.70 -13.42
C LEU A 173 22.69 -15.36 -12.69
N PRO A 174 23.74 -14.83 -12.05
CA PRO A 174 23.69 -13.51 -11.42
C PRO A 174 23.30 -12.43 -12.43
N HIS A 175 22.62 -11.39 -11.97
CA HIS A 175 22.14 -10.30 -12.83
C HIS A 175 22.67 -8.95 -12.34
N SER A 176 22.94 -8.02 -13.25
CA SER A 176 23.39 -6.67 -12.89
C SER A 176 22.36 -5.93 -12.04
N LEU A 177 22.78 -5.32 -10.93
CA LEU A 177 21.94 -4.39 -10.17
C LEU A 177 21.61 -3.13 -10.99
N ALA A 178 22.59 -2.65 -11.77
CA ALA A 178 22.43 -1.45 -12.59
C ALA A 178 21.30 -1.58 -13.63
N ALA A 179 20.96 -2.80 -14.05
CA ALA A 179 19.80 -3.07 -14.90
C ALA A 179 18.46 -2.71 -14.25
N PHE A 180 18.32 -2.87 -12.93
CA PHE A 180 17.10 -2.52 -12.20
C PHE A 180 17.05 -1.06 -11.75
N ASP A 181 18.22 -0.47 -11.48
CA ASP A 181 18.38 0.90 -10.98
C ASP A 181 18.37 1.96 -12.09
N SER A 182 18.77 1.59 -13.31
CA SER A 182 18.75 2.49 -14.47
C SER A 182 17.34 2.71 -15.02
N VAL A 183 17.14 3.88 -15.62
CA VAL A 183 15.84 4.29 -16.16
C VAL A 183 15.45 3.49 -17.40
N ALA A 184 14.15 3.19 -17.54
CA ALA A 184 13.60 2.56 -18.72
C ALA A 184 13.64 3.51 -19.94
N PRO A 185 14.03 3.02 -21.13
CA PRO A 185 13.86 3.77 -22.38
C PRO A 185 12.39 3.92 -22.78
N ALA A 186 12.13 4.78 -23.78
CA ALA A 186 10.80 4.97 -24.36
C ALA A 186 10.21 3.64 -24.86
N PRO A 187 9.09 3.15 -24.30
CA PRO A 187 8.59 1.82 -24.62
C PRO A 187 7.68 1.79 -25.85
N ALA A 188 7.80 0.74 -26.65
CA ALA A 188 6.97 0.50 -27.83
C ALA A 188 5.46 0.41 -27.52
N TRP A 189 5.07 -0.06 -26.33
CA TRP A 189 3.65 -0.15 -25.99
C TRP A 189 2.96 1.22 -25.86
N ALA A 190 3.73 2.31 -25.72
CA ALA A 190 3.20 3.67 -25.71
C ALA A 190 3.03 4.25 -27.13
N ASP A 191 3.61 3.64 -28.16
CA ASP A 191 3.51 4.09 -29.54
C ASP A 191 2.14 3.69 -30.13
N PRO A 192 1.33 4.65 -30.63
CA PRO A 192 0.04 4.38 -31.25
C PRO A 192 0.09 3.38 -32.41
N ALA A 193 1.24 3.18 -33.06
CA ALA A 193 1.43 2.17 -34.10
C ALA A 193 1.23 0.73 -33.60
N PHE A 194 1.31 0.49 -32.29
CA PHE A 194 1.06 -0.80 -31.64
C PHE A 194 -0.33 -0.91 -30.98
N ALA A 195 -1.21 0.08 -31.14
CA ALA A 195 -2.56 0.02 -30.60
C ALA A 195 -3.31 -1.23 -31.10
N GLY A 196 -3.91 -1.99 -30.18
CA GLY A 196 -4.56 -3.27 -30.48
C GLY A 196 -3.62 -4.43 -30.84
N ARG A 197 -2.30 -4.25 -30.65
CA ARG A 197 -1.24 -5.23 -30.94
C ARG A 197 -0.33 -5.53 -29.75
N ILE A 198 -0.67 -5.03 -28.57
CA ILE A 198 0.03 -5.32 -27.31
C ILE A 198 -0.82 -6.22 -26.45
N ALA A 199 -0.21 -7.30 -25.95
CA ALA A 199 -0.87 -8.32 -25.14
C ALA A 199 -0.12 -8.54 -23.82
N PHE A 200 -0.89 -8.87 -22.79
CA PHE A 200 -0.37 -9.21 -21.48
C PHE A 200 -0.97 -10.55 -21.03
N LEU A 201 -0.11 -11.53 -20.80
CA LEU A 201 -0.47 -12.79 -20.16
C LEU A 201 -0.27 -12.65 -18.66
N LYS A 202 -1.38 -12.50 -17.94
CA LYS A 202 -1.40 -12.43 -16.49
C LYS A 202 -1.29 -13.81 -15.87
N CYS A 203 -0.44 -13.95 -14.87
CA CYS A 203 -0.26 -15.18 -14.12
C CYS A 203 -0.91 -15.03 -12.74
N SER A 204 -1.99 -15.77 -12.47
CA SER A 204 -2.81 -15.59 -11.26
C SER A 204 -2.13 -16.05 -9.97
N GLU A 205 -1.10 -16.89 -10.06
CA GLU A 205 -0.36 -17.46 -8.92
C GLU A 205 1.08 -16.95 -8.86
N ASP A 206 1.37 -15.85 -9.56
CA ASP A 206 2.70 -15.24 -9.61
C ASP A 206 3.15 -14.74 -8.23
N ALA A 207 4.27 -15.29 -7.74
CA ALA A 207 4.86 -14.93 -6.45
C ALA A 207 5.87 -13.78 -6.55
N ALA A 208 6.49 -13.58 -7.72
CA ALA A 208 7.50 -12.55 -7.94
C ALA A 208 6.86 -11.21 -8.36
N LEU A 209 5.87 -11.27 -9.24
CA LEU A 209 5.03 -10.15 -9.66
C LEU A 209 3.56 -10.48 -9.42
N PRO A 210 3.04 -10.33 -8.18
CA PRO A 210 1.66 -10.68 -7.86
C PRO A 210 0.62 -10.05 -8.79
N PRO A 211 -0.55 -10.69 -9.00
CA PRO A 211 -1.56 -10.24 -9.97
C PRO A 211 -1.97 -8.77 -9.81
N PHE A 212 -2.04 -8.27 -8.57
CA PHE A 212 -2.39 -6.87 -8.31
C PHE A 212 -1.33 -5.88 -8.81
N LEU A 213 -0.04 -6.26 -8.82
CA LEU A 213 1.03 -5.45 -9.40
C LEU A 213 1.00 -5.53 -10.92
N GLN A 214 0.70 -6.71 -11.50
CA GLN A 214 0.48 -6.84 -12.95
C GLN A 214 -0.66 -5.90 -13.40
N ASP A 215 -1.79 -5.92 -12.69
CA ASP A 215 -2.91 -5.00 -12.93
C ASP A 215 -2.52 -3.54 -12.74
N LEU A 216 -1.72 -3.23 -11.72
CA LEU A 216 -1.23 -1.87 -11.49
C LEU A 216 -0.39 -1.37 -12.66
N PHE A 217 0.54 -2.19 -13.17
CA PHE A 217 1.40 -1.85 -14.30
C PHE A 217 0.62 -1.68 -15.60
N ILE A 218 -0.32 -2.59 -15.88
CA ILE A 218 -1.23 -2.48 -17.03
C ILE A 218 -2.05 -1.20 -16.93
N ASN A 219 -2.70 -0.94 -15.79
CA ASN A 219 -3.57 0.23 -15.62
C ASN A 219 -2.81 1.56 -15.66
N LYS A 220 -1.61 1.62 -15.06
CA LYS A 220 -0.78 2.84 -15.06
C LYS A 220 -0.20 3.16 -16.43
N SER A 221 -0.11 2.19 -17.34
CA SER A 221 0.39 2.43 -18.70
C SER A 221 -0.49 3.38 -19.50
N GLY A 222 -1.78 3.51 -19.15
CA GLY A 222 -2.72 4.40 -19.82
C GLY A 222 -3.11 3.98 -21.25
N VAL A 223 -2.71 2.77 -21.69
CA VAL A 223 -3.04 2.21 -23.01
C VAL A 223 -3.87 0.93 -22.88
N GLU A 224 -4.61 0.58 -23.94
CA GLU A 224 -5.43 -0.64 -23.96
C GLU A 224 -4.58 -1.88 -24.25
N TRP A 225 -4.60 -2.85 -23.32
CA TRP A 225 -3.91 -4.13 -23.45
C TRP A 225 -4.88 -5.25 -23.80
N LEU A 226 -4.46 -6.14 -24.69
CA LEU A 226 -5.11 -7.45 -24.83
C LEU A 226 -4.69 -8.30 -23.63
N VAL A 227 -5.54 -8.43 -22.63
CA VAL A 227 -5.22 -9.17 -21.41
C VAL A 227 -5.85 -10.57 -21.44
N SER A 228 -5.07 -11.58 -21.07
CA SER A 228 -5.56 -12.93 -20.76
C SER A 228 -4.93 -13.37 -19.46
N GLU A 229 -5.68 -14.11 -18.67
CA GLU A 229 -5.22 -14.64 -17.40
C GLU A 229 -5.03 -16.15 -17.50
N VAL A 230 -3.98 -16.66 -16.89
CA VAL A 230 -3.68 -18.09 -16.77
C VAL A 230 -3.34 -18.44 -15.34
N LYS A 231 -3.74 -19.65 -14.94
CA LYS A 231 -3.38 -20.24 -13.65
C LYS A 231 -1.96 -20.79 -13.72
N ALA A 232 -1.01 -19.90 -13.51
CA ALA A 232 0.42 -20.20 -13.49
C ALA A 232 1.15 -19.27 -12.51
N GLY A 233 2.35 -19.68 -12.11
CA GLY A 233 3.31 -18.89 -11.36
C GLY A 233 4.07 -17.91 -12.26
N HIS A 234 5.23 -17.43 -11.79
CA HIS A 234 5.96 -16.35 -12.47
C HIS A 234 6.52 -16.75 -13.84
N SER A 235 6.85 -18.03 -14.05
CA SER A 235 7.46 -18.55 -15.28
C SER A 235 6.50 -19.47 -16.05
N PRO A 236 5.41 -18.93 -16.63
CA PRO A 236 4.35 -19.73 -17.29
C PRO A 236 4.84 -20.53 -18.51
N TRP A 237 5.99 -20.14 -19.06
CA TRP A 237 6.66 -20.82 -20.17
C TRP A 237 7.33 -22.13 -19.74
N ALA A 238 7.66 -22.31 -18.45
CA ALA A 238 8.43 -23.45 -17.96
C ALA A 238 7.69 -24.79 -18.13
N THR A 239 6.37 -24.80 -17.92
CA THR A 239 5.55 -26.01 -18.11
C THR A 239 4.92 -26.11 -19.50
N ALA A 240 5.00 -25.03 -20.29
CA ALA A 240 4.48 -24.93 -21.66
C ALA A 240 2.99 -25.27 -21.86
N ARG A 241 2.22 -25.50 -20.78
CA ARG A 241 0.80 -25.88 -20.83
C ARG A 241 -0.14 -24.73 -21.22
N HIS A 242 0.36 -23.49 -21.22
CA HIS A 242 -0.48 -22.28 -21.23
C HIS A 242 -0.23 -21.36 -22.42
N PHE A 243 0.63 -21.75 -23.38
CA PHE A 243 1.08 -20.87 -24.45
C PHE A 243 0.42 -21.19 -25.80
N GLU A 244 -0.90 -20.94 -25.92
CA GLU A 244 -1.58 -20.97 -27.21
C GLU A 244 -1.46 -19.62 -27.95
N VAL A 245 -0.35 -19.43 -28.66
CA VAL A 245 -0.12 -18.26 -29.54
C VAL A 245 -1.28 -18.01 -30.51
N ARG A 246 -1.99 -19.06 -30.92
CA ARG A 246 -3.08 -19.00 -31.92
C ARG A 246 -4.29 -18.16 -31.49
N ALA A 247 -4.60 -18.07 -30.19
CA ALA A 247 -5.78 -17.34 -29.70
C ALA A 247 -5.62 -15.81 -29.85
N TRP A 248 -4.40 -15.32 -29.72
CA TRP A 248 -4.07 -13.89 -29.68
C TRP A 248 -4.11 -13.24 -31.07
N PHE A 249 -3.75 -13.97 -32.12
CA PHE A 249 -3.76 -13.45 -33.50
C PHE A 249 -5.12 -13.55 -34.21
N ARG A 250 -6.09 -14.31 -33.69
CA ARG A 250 -7.44 -14.41 -34.29
C ARG A 250 -8.37 -13.25 -33.90
N LYS A 251 -8.21 -12.66 -32.71
CA LYS A 251 -9.10 -11.58 -32.22
C LYS A 251 -8.84 -10.21 -32.86
N GLY A 252 -7.72 -10.02 -33.55
CA GLY A 252 -7.34 -8.72 -34.14
C GLY A 252 -8.13 -8.27 -35.37
N ASN A 253 -9.16 -9.01 -35.83
CA ASN A 253 -9.88 -8.68 -37.07
C ASN A 253 -11.41 -8.61 -36.95
N THR A 254 -11.97 -8.63 -35.74
CA THR A 254 -13.42 -8.46 -35.54
C THR A 254 -13.68 -7.50 -34.39
N ARG A 255 -14.30 -6.36 -34.68
CA ARG A 255 -14.85 -5.44 -33.67
C ARG A 255 -15.64 -6.25 -32.62
N PRO A 256 -15.44 -6.05 -31.31
CA PRO A 256 -16.19 -6.79 -30.31
C PRO A 256 -17.63 -6.25 -30.26
N ASP A 257 -18.58 -7.11 -30.59
CA ASP A 257 -19.99 -6.86 -30.36
C ASP A 257 -20.29 -6.96 -28.85
N SER A 258 -20.62 -5.82 -28.27
CA SER A 258 -20.83 -5.55 -26.84
C SER A 258 -21.85 -6.44 -26.12
N ARG A 259 -22.58 -7.30 -26.82
CA ARG A 259 -23.68 -8.11 -26.25
C ARG A 259 -23.31 -9.54 -25.88
N ARG A 260 -22.22 -10.11 -26.42
CA ARG A 260 -21.81 -11.50 -26.10
C ARG A 260 -20.91 -11.63 -24.86
N HIS A 261 -20.20 -10.56 -24.46
CA HIS A 261 -19.36 -10.55 -23.25
C HIS A 261 -20.17 -10.59 -21.93
N ALA A 262 -21.46 -10.29 -21.96
CA ALA A 262 -22.31 -10.34 -20.77
C ALA A 262 -22.80 -11.76 -20.44
N ALA A 263 -22.89 -12.65 -21.43
CA ALA A 263 -23.45 -14.00 -21.25
C ALA A 263 -22.40 -15.02 -20.77
N ASP A 264 -21.16 -14.96 -21.26
CA ASP A 264 -20.08 -15.88 -20.82
C ASP A 264 -19.49 -15.48 -19.44
N MET A 265 -19.75 -14.27 -18.97
CA MET A 265 -19.38 -13.76 -17.63
C MET A 265 -20.31 -14.25 -16.50
N ALA A 266 -21.34 -15.05 -16.80
CA ALA A 266 -22.28 -15.56 -15.80
C ALA A 266 -21.90 -16.96 -15.26
N GLY A 267 -20.87 -17.63 -15.80
CA GLY A 267 -20.56 -19.04 -15.50
C GLY A 267 -19.22 -19.34 -14.83
N GLN A 268 -18.38 -18.34 -14.54
CA GLN A 268 -17.05 -18.58 -13.96
C GLN A 268 -16.87 -17.76 -12.69
N SER A 269 -16.58 -18.46 -11.60
CA SER A 269 -16.42 -17.92 -10.25
C SER A 269 -15.31 -16.87 -10.20
N LYS A 270 -15.70 -15.60 -10.29
CA LYS A 270 -14.85 -14.45 -9.97
C LYS A 270 -14.32 -14.60 -8.54
N GLU A 271 -13.03 -14.88 -8.37
CA GLU A 271 -12.40 -14.68 -7.06
C GLU A 271 -12.22 -13.19 -6.83
N ALA A 272 -13.04 -12.62 -5.96
CA ALA A 272 -13.07 -11.18 -5.72
C ALA A 272 -11.75 -10.69 -5.08
N PRO A 273 -11.20 -9.53 -5.54
CA PRO A 273 -10.09 -8.82 -4.89
C PRO A 273 -10.42 -8.52 -3.42
N ILE A 274 -9.40 -8.28 -2.58
CA ILE A 274 -9.62 -7.80 -1.21
C ILE A 274 -10.49 -6.55 -1.33
N PRO A 275 -11.73 -6.58 -0.80
CA PRO A 275 -12.61 -5.44 -0.96
C PRO A 275 -12.00 -4.22 -0.27
N PRO A 276 -12.36 -2.98 -0.63
CA PRO A 276 -11.87 -1.77 0.05
C PRO A 276 -11.95 -1.82 1.58
N TRP A 277 -12.91 -2.57 2.14
CA TRP A 277 -13.00 -2.82 3.58
C TRP A 277 -11.87 -3.71 4.14
N GLY A 278 -11.32 -4.65 3.36
CA GLY A 278 -10.21 -5.50 3.79
C GLY A 278 -8.87 -4.75 3.89
N LEU A 279 -8.62 -3.78 3.00
CA LEU A 279 -7.51 -2.83 3.14
C LEU A 279 -7.70 -1.89 4.34
N ALA A 280 -8.94 -1.42 4.55
CA ALA A 280 -9.28 -0.61 5.72
C ALA A 280 -9.11 -1.39 7.05
N VAL A 281 -9.45 -2.68 7.09
CA VAL A 281 -9.27 -3.56 8.26
C VAL A 281 -7.78 -3.83 8.52
N ALA A 282 -6.97 -4.04 7.48
CA ALA A 282 -5.52 -4.23 7.63
C ALA A 282 -4.84 -2.96 8.17
N GLY A 283 -5.17 -1.79 7.61
CA GLY A 283 -4.69 -0.50 8.09
C GLY A 283 -5.17 -0.18 9.51
N ALA A 284 -6.43 -0.49 9.84
CA ALA A 284 -6.97 -0.32 11.18
C ALA A 284 -6.26 -1.21 12.20
N THR A 285 -5.98 -2.47 11.87
CA THR A 285 -5.31 -3.42 12.78
C THR A 285 -3.85 -3.06 13.03
N GLY A 286 -3.12 -2.64 11.99
CA GLY A 286 -1.76 -2.10 12.16
C GLY A 286 -1.75 -0.85 13.06
N ALA A 287 -2.73 0.04 12.88
CA ALA A 287 -2.89 1.20 13.75
C ALA A 287 -3.27 0.82 15.19
N VAL A 288 -4.09 -0.20 15.41
CA VAL A 288 -4.43 -0.71 16.75
C VAL A 288 -3.17 -1.25 17.45
N LEU A 289 -2.36 -2.07 16.77
CA LEU A 289 -1.12 -2.62 17.35
C LEU A 289 -0.08 -1.53 17.64
N ALA A 290 0.12 -0.59 16.72
CA ALA A 290 1.03 0.54 16.93
C ALA A 290 0.58 1.39 18.14
N ASN A 291 -0.72 1.68 18.26
CA ASN A 291 -1.26 2.42 19.40
C ASN A 291 -1.17 1.62 20.71
N ALA A 292 -1.31 0.30 20.69
CA ALA A 292 -1.11 -0.54 21.87
C ALA A 292 0.33 -0.43 22.39
N LEU A 293 1.33 -0.46 21.52
CA LEU A 293 2.74 -0.36 21.89
C LEU A 293 3.10 1.02 22.48
N VAL A 294 2.53 2.10 21.95
CA VAL A 294 2.80 3.46 22.43
C VAL A 294 1.82 3.93 23.52
N TYR A 295 0.90 3.06 23.95
CA TYR A 295 -0.17 3.41 24.89
C TYR A 295 0.32 4.03 26.21
N PRO A 296 1.47 3.63 26.79
CA PRO A 296 2.02 4.31 27.97
C PRO A 296 2.19 5.83 27.79
N LEU A 297 2.49 6.30 26.58
CA LEU A 297 2.58 7.75 26.31
C LEU A 297 1.21 8.41 26.19
N ASP A 298 0.17 7.67 25.78
CA ASP A 298 -1.21 8.18 25.74
C ASP A 298 -1.77 8.46 27.12
N ILE A 299 -1.59 7.52 28.05
CA ILE A 299 -2.08 7.71 29.42
C ILE A 299 -1.32 8.83 30.12
N VAL A 300 0.01 8.89 29.97
CA VAL A 300 0.85 9.96 30.56
C VAL A 300 0.45 11.32 30.00
N LYS A 301 0.30 11.43 28.67
CA LYS A 301 -0.19 12.65 28.02
C LYS A 301 -1.52 13.09 28.63
N THR A 302 -2.50 12.18 28.69
CA THR A 302 -3.87 12.51 29.08
C THR A 302 -3.94 12.93 30.55
N ARG A 303 -3.22 12.24 31.44
CA ARG A 303 -3.14 12.59 32.86
C ARG A 303 -2.46 13.96 33.07
N ILE A 304 -1.36 14.23 32.37
CA ILE A 304 -0.69 15.56 32.38
C ILE A 304 -1.62 16.65 31.82
N GLN A 305 -2.47 16.34 30.85
CA GLN A 305 -3.40 17.31 30.25
C GLN A 305 -4.61 17.64 31.12
N VAL A 306 -5.01 16.75 32.01
CA VAL A 306 -6.19 16.93 32.85
C VAL A 306 -5.83 17.44 34.25
N GLN A 307 -4.62 17.13 34.74
CA GLN A 307 -4.18 17.65 36.03
C GLN A 307 -4.18 19.18 36.05
N VAL A 308 -4.52 19.75 37.21
CA VAL A 308 -4.37 21.17 37.48
C VAL A 308 -3.06 21.40 38.20
N LYS A 309 -2.29 22.41 37.78
CA LYS A 309 -1.03 22.76 38.45
C LYS A 309 -1.30 23.24 39.87
N ARG A 310 -0.61 22.67 40.87
CA ARG A 310 -0.68 23.16 42.25
C ARG A 310 -0.06 24.57 42.32
N LYS A 311 -0.71 25.47 43.05
CA LYS A 311 -0.14 26.77 43.42
C LYS A 311 0.72 26.58 44.66
N ALA A 312 1.74 27.43 44.81
CA ALA A 312 2.61 27.42 46.00
C ALA A 312 1.85 27.67 47.33
N THR A 313 0.63 28.20 47.23
CA THR A 313 -0.30 28.46 48.35
C THR A 313 -1.19 27.26 48.70
N ASP A 314 -1.17 26.18 47.92
CA ASP A 314 -2.00 25.01 48.16
C ASP A 314 -1.45 24.15 49.30
N ALA A 315 -2.32 23.48 50.06
CA ALA A 315 -1.91 22.59 51.14
C ALA A 315 -1.02 21.43 50.62
N PRO A 316 -0.11 20.90 51.47
CA PRO A 316 0.73 19.75 51.12
C PRO A 316 -0.10 18.56 50.64
N PRO A 317 0.45 17.68 49.76
CA PRO A 317 -0.26 16.53 49.25
C PRO A 317 -0.74 15.60 50.38
N SER A 318 -2.05 15.34 50.44
CA SER A 318 -2.60 14.27 51.27
C SER A 318 -2.48 12.92 50.55
N ALA A 319 -2.53 11.81 51.29
CA ALA A 319 -2.53 10.46 50.70
C ALA A 319 -3.77 10.19 49.81
N SER A 320 -4.83 11.00 49.94
CA SER A 320 -6.04 10.95 49.10
C SER A 320 -6.00 11.90 47.89
N ASP A 321 -4.98 12.74 47.76
CA ASP A 321 -4.89 13.67 46.63
C ASP A 321 -4.46 12.92 45.35
N PRO A 322 -5.00 13.28 44.18
CA PRO A 322 -4.49 12.78 42.92
C PRO A 322 -3.00 13.10 42.76
N ALA A 323 -2.21 12.12 42.32
CA ALA A 323 -0.78 12.32 42.07
C ALA A 323 -0.53 13.46 41.07
N HIS A 324 0.40 14.36 41.43
CA HIS A 324 0.85 15.43 40.54
C HIS A 324 2.06 14.99 39.73
N TYR A 325 2.10 15.35 38.45
CA TYR A 325 3.14 14.93 37.51
C TYR A 325 3.91 16.13 36.96
N ASP A 326 5.22 16.18 37.23
CA ASP A 326 6.10 17.29 36.85
C ASP A 326 6.67 17.13 35.43
N SER A 327 6.82 15.89 34.98
CA SER A 327 7.35 15.56 33.65
C SER A 327 6.80 14.24 33.14
N THR A 328 7.07 13.93 31.86
CA THR A 328 6.74 12.63 31.26
C THR A 328 7.37 11.47 32.03
N TRP A 329 8.65 11.60 32.40
CA TRP A 329 9.38 10.54 33.10
C TRP A 329 8.88 10.37 34.53
N ASP A 330 8.67 11.49 35.22
CA ASP A 330 8.07 11.51 36.56
C ASP A 330 6.67 10.87 36.57
N ALA A 331 5.85 11.13 35.55
CA ALA A 331 4.56 10.47 35.39
C ALA A 331 4.69 8.95 35.21
N ILE A 332 5.62 8.49 34.37
CA ILE A 332 5.86 7.06 34.18
C ILE A 332 6.27 6.41 35.49
N THR A 333 7.25 6.97 36.18
CA THR A 333 7.76 6.46 37.46
C THR A 333 6.65 6.40 38.50
N LYS A 334 5.94 7.50 38.75
CA LYS A 334 4.84 7.55 39.73
C LYS A 334 3.70 6.58 39.41
N ILE A 335 3.38 6.35 38.13
CA ILE A 335 2.36 5.36 37.74
C ILE A 335 2.85 3.93 38.03
N VAL A 336 4.11 3.62 37.70
CA VAL A 336 4.69 2.30 37.96
C VAL A 336 4.80 2.03 39.47
N ASP A 337 5.17 3.04 40.27
CA ASP A 337 5.31 2.90 41.71
C ASP A 337 3.96 2.70 42.42
N SER A 338 2.88 3.31 41.92
CA SER A 338 1.54 3.21 42.51
C SER A 338 0.71 2.03 41.99
N ASP A 339 0.68 1.85 40.66
CA ASP A 339 -0.23 0.92 39.98
C ASP A 339 0.51 -0.27 39.36
N GLY A 340 1.84 -0.30 39.40
CA GLY A 340 2.68 -1.26 38.68
C GLY A 340 2.71 -1.00 37.17
N TYR A 341 3.38 -1.88 36.43
CA TYR A 341 3.43 -1.79 34.96
C TYR A 341 2.04 -1.88 34.29
N ALA A 342 1.09 -2.55 34.93
CA ALA A 342 -0.30 -2.62 34.45
C ALA A 342 -0.99 -1.24 34.45
N GLY A 343 -0.59 -0.32 35.35
CA GLY A 343 -1.09 1.05 35.40
C GLY A 343 -0.84 1.85 34.12
N LEU A 344 0.30 1.61 33.45
CA LEU A 344 0.60 2.25 32.15
C LEU A 344 -0.34 1.80 31.02
N TYR A 345 -1.10 0.73 31.23
CA TYR A 345 -2.07 0.18 30.28
C TYR A 345 -3.52 0.31 30.75
N ALA A 346 -3.77 1.06 31.83
CA ALA A 346 -5.10 1.37 32.32
C ALA A 346 -5.95 2.05 31.23
N GLY A 347 -7.10 1.47 30.89
CA GLY A 347 -8.02 1.99 29.88
C GLY A 347 -7.69 1.62 28.42
N ILE A 348 -6.69 0.76 28.17
CA ILE A 348 -6.28 0.38 26.81
C ILE A 348 -7.43 -0.15 25.96
N GLN A 349 -8.36 -0.92 26.53
CA GLN A 349 -9.48 -1.48 25.78
C GLN A 349 -10.36 -0.40 25.14
N GLY A 350 -10.73 0.63 25.91
CA GLY A 350 -11.48 1.78 25.40
C GLY A 350 -10.70 2.55 24.35
N ALA A 351 -9.37 2.64 24.50
CA ALA A 351 -8.52 3.32 23.53
C ALA A 351 -8.39 2.56 22.20
N LEU A 352 -8.20 1.25 22.23
CA LEU A 352 -8.12 0.42 21.02
C LEU A 352 -9.45 0.40 20.26
N ILE A 353 -10.58 0.31 20.97
CA ILE A 353 -11.92 0.46 20.38
C ILE A 353 -12.06 1.86 19.76
N GLY A 354 -11.57 2.90 20.44
CA GLY A 354 -11.55 4.27 19.92
C GLY A 354 -10.74 4.41 18.63
N VAL A 355 -9.56 3.81 18.56
CA VAL A 355 -8.72 3.80 17.34
C VAL A 355 -9.42 3.07 16.21
N ALA A 356 -9.95 1.87 16.46
CA ALA A 356 -10.67 1.09 15.44
C ALA A 356 -11.90 1.86 14.92
N SER A 357 -12.71 2.42 15.82
CA SER A 357 -13.89 3.20 15.48
C SER A 357 -13.55 4.45 14.67
N THR A 358 -12.49 5.15 15.05
CA THR A 358 -12.04 6.37 14.37
C THR A 358 -11.54 6.08 12.97
N ASN A 359 -10.70 5.05 12.81
CA ASN A 359 -10.18 4.65 11.51
C ASN A 359 -11.30 4.18 10.59
N PHE A 360 -12.20 3.32 11.08
CA PHE A 360 -13.34 2.84 10.30
C PHE A 360 -14.23 4.00 9.83
N ALA A 361 -14.65 4.87 10.76
CA ALA A 361 -15.53 5.99 10.44
C ALA A 361 -14.87 6.94 9.44
N TYR A 362 -13.59 7.28 9.62
CA TYR A 362 -12.87 8.16 8.70
C TYR A 362 -12.82 7.59 7.29
N PHE A 363 -12.36 6.34 7.11
CA PHE A 363 -12.25 5.74 5.77
C PHE A 363 -13.61 5.55 5.10
N TYR A 364 -14.64 5.16 5.86
CA TYR A 364 -16.00 5.05 5.35
C TYR A 364 -16.51 6.40 4.82
N TRP A 365 -16.48 7.44 5.66
CA TRP A 365 -16.98 8.76 5.28
C TRP A 365 -16.12 9.42 4.20
N TYR A 366 -14.81 9.18 4.19
CA TYR A 366 -13.94 9.65 3.12
C TYR A 366 -14.28 8.99 1.78
N SER A 367 -14.52 7.67 1.77
CA SER A 367 -14.96 6.97 0.57
C SER A 367 -16.30 7.51 0.06
N VAL A 368 -17.27 7.73 0.94
CA VAL A 368 -18.58 8.30 0.57
C VAL A 368 -18.42 9.72 0.00
N VAL A 369 -17.77 10.62 0.73
CA VAL A 369 -17.59 12.03 0.33
C VAL A 369 -16.81 12.14 -0.99
N ARG A 370 -15.74 11.35 -1.14
CA ARG A 370 -14.93 11.32 -2.36
C ARG A 370 -15.71 10.74 -3.55
N THR A 371 -16.51 9.69 -3.34
CA THR A 371 -17.35 9.10 -4.39
C THR A 371 -18.39 10.10 -4.87
N LEU A 372 -19.11 10.74 -3.94
CA LEU A 372 -20.09 11.79 -4.27
C LEU A 372 -19.46 12.95 -5.05
N TYR A 373 -18.25 13.37 -4.67
CA TYR A 373 -17.50 14.39 -5.40
C TYR A 373 -17.17 13.95 -6.83
N MET A 374 -16.62 12.73 -7.01
CA MET A 374 -16.24 12.22 -8.33
C MET A 374 -17.46 12.00 -9.23
N THR A 375 -18.57 11.48 -8.69
CA THR A 375 -19.83 11.28 -9.45
C THR A 375 -20.46 12.61 -9.89
N SER A 376 -20.20 13.71 -9.16
CA SER A 376 -20.71 15.04 -9.49
C SER A 376 -19.86 15.76 -10.55
N ARG A 377 -18.69 15.23 -10.93
CA ARG A 377 -17.82 15.83 -11.95
C ARG A 377 -18.04 15.19 -13.32
N LYS A 378 -18.00 16.03 -14.35
CA LYS A 378 -17.98 15.61 -15.77
C LYS A 378 -16.61 15.11 -16.24
N ASP A 379 -15.56 15.38 -15.47
CA ASP A 379 -14.18 15.04 -15.77
C ASP A 379 -13.68 13.98 -14.78
N SER A 380 -13.07 12.91 -15.31
CA SER A 380 -12.56 11.76 -14.57
C SER A 380 -11.19 11.99 -13.92
N SER A 381 -10.60 13.18 -14.12
CA SER A 381 -9.28 13.53 -13.58
C SER A 381 -9.25 13.46 -12.05
N PRO A 382 -8.15 12.93 -11.45
CA PRO A 382 -8.02 12.83 -10.00
C PRO A 382 -8.07 14.22 -9.35
N PRO A 383 -8.64 14.36 -8.13
CA PRO A 383 -8.71 15.65 -7.46
C PRO A 383 -7.29 16.13 -7.10
N GLY A 384 -7.04 17.42 -7.28
CA GLY A 384 -5.80 18.05 -6.81
C GLY A 384 -5.68 17.99 -5.28
N THR A 385 -4.47 18.16 -4.77
CA THR A 385 -4.16 17.97 -3.33
C THR A 385 -5.02 18.81 -2.40
N LEU A 386 -5.32 20.07 -2.76
CA LEU A 386 -6.16 20.94 -1.94
C LEU A 386 -7.61 20.44 -1.84
N VAL A 387 -8.12 19.86 -2.93
CA VAL A 387 -9.45 19.24 -2.96
C VAL A 387 -9.46 17.96 -2.13
N GLU A 388 -8.44 17.10 -2.28
CA GLU A 388 -8.32 15.89 -1.46
C GLU A 388 -8.26 16.22 0.05
N LEU A 389 -7.53 17.26 0.45
CA LEU A 389 -7.51 17.74 1.84
C LEU A 389 -8.88 18.23 2.31
N SER A 390 -9.63 18.91 1.44
CA SER A 390 -10.97 19.41 1.76
C SER A 390 -11.99 18.27 1.91
N LEU A 391 -11.94 17.27 1.01
CA LEU A 391 -12.75 16.06 1.12
C LEU A 391 -12.41 15.28 2.39
N GLY A 392 -11.12 15.17 2.73
CA GLY A 392 -10.65 14.61 3.99
C GLY A 392 -11.17 15.35 5.22
N ALA A 393 -11.22 16.69 5.17
CA ALA A 393 -11.76 17.51 6.25
C ALA A 393 -13.29 17.31 6.43
N VAL A 394 -14.06 17.30 5.34
CA VAL A 394 -15.50 17.03 5.41
C VAL A 394 -15.76 15.64 5.97
N ALA A 395 -15.06 14.63 5.46
CA ALA A 395 -15.14 13.26 5.95
C ALA A 395 -14.77 13.14 7.43
N GLY A 396 -13.68 13.78 7.85
CA GLY A 396 -13.24 13.82 9.24
C GLY A 396 -14.28 14.47 10.16
N SER A 397 -14.95 15.52 9.70
CA SER A 397 -16.01 16.20 10.45
C SER A 397 -17.23 15.31 10.68
N VAL A 398 -17.68 14.59 9.64
CA VAL A 398 -18.79 13.64 9.75
C VAL A 398 -18.40 12.45 10.64
N ALA A 399 -17.19 11.92 10.47
CA ALA A 399 -16.67 10.83 11.29
C ALA A 399 -16.68 11.16 12.78
N GLN A 400 -16.39 12.41 13.17
CA GLN A 400 -16.40 12.84 14.57
C GLN A 400 -17.77 12.73 15.25
N ILE A 401 -18.87 12.83 14.50
CA ILE A 401 -20.21 12.64 15.07
C ILE A 401 -20.34 11.23 15.65
N PHE A 402 -19.70 10.23 15.03
CA PHE A 402 -19.77 8.84 15.46
C PHE A 402 -18.66 8.46 16.46
N THR A 403 -17.53 9.17 16.46
CA THR A 403 -16.34 8.76 17.21
C THR A 403 -16.16 9.51 18.54
N ILE A 404 -16.78 10.68 18.69
CA ILE A 404 -16.68 11.46 19.94
C ILE A 404 -17.28 10.72 21.16
N PRO A 405 -18.42 10.00 21.08
CA PRO A 405 -18.93 9.19 22.20
C PRO A 405 -17.89 8.21 22.75
N VAL A 406 -17.18 7.53 21.86
CA VAL A 406 -16.12 6.60 22.25
C VAL A 406 -14.96 7.37 22.89
N ALA A 407 -14.53 8.48 22.28
CA ALA A 407 -13.44 9.30 22.82
C ALA A 407 -13.74 9.84 24.23
N VAL A 408 -14.97 10.29 24.51
CA VAL A 408 -15.38 10.75 25.85
C VAL A 408 -15.23 9.64 26.88
N VAL A 409 -15.74 8.44 26.58
CA VAL A 409 -15.66 7.30 27.49
C VAL A 409 -14.20 6.89 27.73
N THR A 410 -13.39 6.82 26.68
CA THR A 410 -11.96 6.50 26.76
C THR A 410 -11.21 7.51 27.62
N THR A 411 -11.40 8.81 27.39
CA THR A 411 -10.73 9.85 28.19
C THR A 411 -11.14 9.79 29.66
N ARG A 412 -12.42 9.50 29.96
CA ARG A 412 -12.87 9.28 31.35
C ARG A 412 -12.10 8.13 32.00
N GLN A 413 -12.02 6.98 31.35
CA GLN A 413 -11.28 5.82 31.86
C GLN A 413 -9.78 6.08 32.04
N GLN A 414 -9.15 6.84 31.15
CA GLN A 414 -7.72 7.18 31.23
C GLN A 414 -7.37 8.10 32.42
N THR A 415 -8.36 8.88 32.88
CA THR A 415 -8.21 9.85 33.96
C THR A 415 -8.71 9.37 35.31
N GLN A 416 -9.32 8.17 35.37
CA GLN A 416 -9.74 7.56 36.63
C GLN A 416 -8.53 7.02 37.41
N SER A 417 -8.62 7.10 38.74
CA SER A 417 -7.73 6.37 39.65
C SER A 417 -8.07 4.87 39.62
N LYS A 418 -7.13 4.03 40.07
CA LYS A 418 -7.27 2.58 40.10
C LYS A 418 -8.51 2.11 40.86
N ASP A 419 -8.84 2.77 41.97
CA ASP A 419 -9.99 2.42 42.83
C ASP A 419 -11.35 2.83 42.23
N GLU A 420 -11.36 3.77 41.28
CA GLU A 420 -12.57 4.21 40.58
C GLU A 420 -12.73 3.59 39.19
N GLN A 421 -11.87 2.63 38.82
CA GLN A 421 -11.76 2.18 37.45
C GLN A 421 -12.99 1.35 37.04
N LYS A 422 -13.82 1.91 36.15
CA LYS A 422 -15.04 1.26 35.66
C LYS A 422 -14.87 0.68 34.27
N GLY A 423 -15.69 -0.33 33.95
CA GLY A 423 -15.83 -0.86 32.59
C GLY A 423 -16.41 0.19 31.63
N MET A 424 -16.16 0.04 30.33
CA MET A 424 -16.52 1.02 29.30
C MET A 424 -18.03 1.34 29.29
N ILE A 425 -18.87 0.32 29.46
CA ILE A 425 -20.34 0.48 29.51
C ILE A 425 -20.76 1.29 30.73
N ASP A 426 -20.18 1.00 31.90
CA ASP A 426 -20.55 1.69 33.14
C ASP A 426 -20.02 3.13 33.17
N THR A 427 -18.84 3.39 32.60
CA THR A 427 -18.36 4.75 32.35
C THR A 427 -19.30 5.49 31.39
N GLY A 428 -19.78 4.83 30.33
CA GLY A 428 -20.76 5.40 29.41
C GLY A 428 -22.09 5.74 30.10
N ARG A 429 -22.61 4.84 30.94
CA ARG A 429 -23.80 5.07 31.77
C ARG A 429 -23.58 6.23 32.74
N GLU A 430 -22.42 6.35 33.38
CA GLU A 430 -22.08 7.47 34.25
C GLU A 430 -22.13 8.81 33.49
N VAL A 431 -21.62 8.86 32.25
CA VAL A 431 -21.71 10.05 31.41
C VAL A 431 -23.16 10.38 31.05
N ILE A 432 -23.96 9.37 30.66
CA ILE A 432 -25.38 9.55 30.33
C ILE A 432 -26.19 10.01 31.54
N ASN A 433 -25.85 9.55 32.74
CA ASN A 433 -26.52 9.91 33.99
C ASN A 433 -26.06 11.26 34.56
N SER A 434 -25.13 11.96 33.89
CA SER A 434 -24.70 13.30 34.28
C SER A 434 -25.73 14.37 33.89
N GLU A 435 -25.51 15.62 34.31
CA GLU A 435 -26.41 16.76 34.03
C GLU A 435 -26.72 16.96 32.53
N ASP A 436 -25.83 16.55 31.62
CA ASP A 436 -26.02 16.72 30.17
C ASP A 436 -26.83 15.57 29.53
N GLY A 437 -27.22 14.56 30.31
CA GLY A 437 -27.88 13.38 29.78
C GLY A 437 -27.03 12.64 28.74
N TRP A 438 -27.69 12.03 27.76
CA TRP A 438 -27.04 11.34 26.65
C TRP A 438 -26.16 12.25 25.77
N THR A 439 -26.43 13.56 25.74
CA THR A 439 -25.62 14.53 24.97
C THR A 439 -24.23 14.74 25.55
N GLY A 440 -24.01 14.35 26.82
CA GLY A 440 -22.70 14.35 27.47
C GLY A 440 -21.65 13.50 26.72
N LEU A 441 -22.09 12.49 25.95
CA LEU A 441 -21.22 11.68 25.09
C LEU A 441 -20.60 12.49 23.93
N TRP A 442 -21.15 13.66 23.58
CA TRP A 442 -20.61 14.53 22.52
C TRP A 442 -19.78 15.70 23.05
N ARG A 443 -19.40 15.68 24.33
CA ARG A 443 -18.49 16.69 24.89
C ARG A 443 -17.18 16.76 24.11
N GLY A 444 -16.82 17.97 23.72
CA GLY A 444 -15.64 18.23 22.90
C GLY A 444 -15.89 18.16 21.38
N LEU A 445 -17.10 17.86 20.88
CA LEU A 445 -17.39 17.82 19.45
C LEU A 445 -17.02 19.15 18.75
N LYS A 446 -17.43 20.30 19.30
CA LYS A 446 -17.10 21.63 18.73
C LYS A 446 -15.59 21.85 18.61
N ALA A 447 -14.83 21.53 19.66
CA ALA A 447 -13.38 21.62 19.62
C ALA A 447 -12.77 20.66 18.59
N SER A 448 -13.32 19.45 18.51
CA SER A 448 -12.87 18.44 17.57
C SER A 448 -13.11 18.85 16.11
N LEU A 449 -14.24 19.50 15.81
CA LEU A 449 -14.55 19.99 14.46
C LEU A 449 -13.55 21.05 14.01
N VAL A 450 -13.16 21.96 14.90
CA VAL A 450 -12.09 22.93 14.61
C VAL A 450 -10.76 22.21 14.38
N LEU A 451 -10.46 21.17 15.17
CA LEU A 451 -9.23 20.37 15.03
C LEU A 451 -9.13 19.59 13.72
N VAL A 452 -10.20 19.46 12.94
CA VAL A 452 -10.16 18.87 11.60
C VAL A 452 -9.26 19.65 10.65
N VAL A 453 -8.94 20.91 10.95
CA VAL A 453 -7.97 21.72 10.19
C VAL A 453 -6.52 21.23 10.33
N ASN A 454 -6.19 20.40 11.32
CA ASN A 454 -4.81 20.02 11.64
C ASN A 454 -4.04 19.40 10.45
N PRO A 455 -4.60 18.49 9.62
CA PRO A 455 -3.94 18.00 8.41
C PRO A 455 -3.65 19.10 7.38
N ALA A 456 -4.54 20.09 7.23
CA ALA A 456 -4.32 21.22 6.33
C ALA A 456 -3.17 22.11 6.82
N ILE A 457 -3.11 22.39 8.13
CA ILE A 457 -1.96 23.11 8.74
C ILE A 457 -0.67 22.31 8.53
N THR A 458 -0.71 20.99 8.74
CA THR A 458 0.45 20.10 8.55
C THR A 458 0.95 20.17 7.11
N TYR A 459 0.06 20.08 6.12
CA TYR A 459 0.42 20.17 4.71
C TYR A 459 0.95 21.56 4.33
N GLY A 460 0.31 22.63 4.81
CA GLY A 460 0.80 24.00 4.58
C GLY A 460 2.19 24.23 5.16
N ALA A 461 2.42 23.76 6.40
CA ALA A 461 3.73 23.78 7.03
C ALA A 461 4.76 22.95 6.24
N TYR A 462 4.36 21.78 5.73
CA TYR A 462 5.21 20.93 4.90
C TYR A 462 5.66 21.62 3.62
N GLN A 463 4.74 22.25 2.89
CA GLN A 463 5.08 22.98 1.67
C GLN A 463 6.06 24.13 1.97
N ARG A 464 5.75 24.97 2.97
CA ARG A 464 6.60 26.10 3.34
C ARG A 464 7.98 25.66 3.83
N LEU A 465 8.05 24.66 4.69
CA LEU A 465 9.32 24.13 5.16
C LEU A 465 10.11 23.46 4.04
N LYS A 466 9.46 22.79 3.09
CA LYS A 466 10.13 22.22 1.91
C LYS A 466 10.81 23.32 1.10
N ASP A 467 10.08 24.38 0.79
CA ASP A 467 10.58 25.50 -0.02
C ASP A 467 11.76 26.21 0.66
N ILE A 468 11.73 26.34 1.99
CA ILE A 468 12.79 26.99 2.78
C ILE A 468 14.01 26.09 2.95
N MET A 469 13.83 24.83 3.35
CA MET A 469 14.92 23.93 3.73
C MET A 469 15.54 23.20 2.53
N TYR A 470 14.77 23.01 1.46
CA TYR A 470 15.17 22.25 0.27
C TYR A 470 14.80 23.00 -1.03
N PRO A 471 15.27 24.24 -1.21
CA PRO A 471 14.91 25.06 -2.36
C PRO A 471 15.29 24.37 -3.67
N GLY A 472 14.36 24.32 -4.62
CA GLY A 472 14.57 23.71 -5.95
C GLY A 472 14.66 22.19 -5.97
N LYS A 473 14.51 21.51 -4.82
CA LYS A 473 14.62 20.04 -4.75
C LYS A 473 13.27 19.38 -4.99
N ALA A 474 13.12 18.75 -6.17
CA ALA A 474 11.88 18.06 -6.55
C ALA A 474 11.57 16.88 -5.61
N ASN A 475 12.57 16.01 -5.36
CA ASN A 475 12.43 14.78 -4.60
C ASN A 475 13.31 14.78 -3.34
N LEU A 476 12.72 14.44 -2.19
CA LEU A 476 13.42 14.31 -0.91
C LEU A 476 13.85 12.87 -0.68
N ARG A 477 15.04 12.67 -0.10
CA ARG A 477 15.48 11.35 0.40
C ARG A 477 14.53 10.89 1.51
N PRO A 478 14.40 9.57 1.78
CA PRO A 478 13.48 9.06 2.80
C PRO A 478 13.62 9.74 4.17
N MET A 479 14.86 9.94 4.65
CA MET A 479 15.09 10.61 5.93
C MET A 479 14.77 12.12 5.90
N GLU A 480 14.99 12.79 4.76
CA GLU A 480 14.61 14.20 4.58
C GLU A 480 13.08 14.35 4.57
N ALA A 481 12.37 13.46 3.86
CA ALA A 481 10.92 13.44 3.83
C ALA A 481 10.33 13.13 5.22
N PHE A 482 10.94 12.20 5.95
CA PHE A 482 10.58 11.88 7.34
C PHE A 482 10.75 13.08 8.26
N LEU A 483 11.95 13.69 8.28
CA LEU A 483 12.24 14.84 9.14
C LEU A 483 11.36 16.04 8.81
N LEU A 484 11.18 16.33 7.52
CA LEU A 484 10.29 17.39 7.07
C LEU A 484 8.84 17.13 7.50
N GLY A 485 8.35 15.89 7.32
CA GLY A 485 7.03 15.47 7.77
C GLY A 485 6.86 15.60 9.29
N ALA A 486 7.85 15.15 10.05
CA ALA A 486 7.90 15.25 11.51
C ALA A 486 7.87 16.71 12.01
N MET A 487 8.69 17.59 11.44
CA MET A 487 8.69 19.02 11.76
C MET A 487 7.36 19.67 11.45
N SER A 488 6.81 19.40 10.26
CA SER A 488 5.51 19.95 9.83
C SER A 488 4.37 19.51 10.75
N LYS A 489 4.36 18.25 11.15
CA LYS A 489 3.37 17.72 12.08
C LYS A 489 3.53 18.29 13.48
N SER A 490 4.77 18.53 13.91
CA SER A 490 5.08 19.13 15.21
C SER A 490 4.60 20.58 15.26
N LEU A 491 4.86 21.38 14.22
CA LEU A 491 4.33 22.75 14.09
C LEU A 491 2.80 22.79 14.12
N ALA A 492 2.15 21.93 13.35
CA ALA A 492 0.68 21.84 13.38
C ALA A 492 0.15 21.43 14.76
N THR A 493 0.87 20.55 15.46
CA THR A 493 0.52 20.12 16.82
C THR A 493 0.67 21.26 17.81
N ILE A 494 1.78 22.02 17.77
CA ILE A 494 1.98 23.22 18.60
C ILE A 494 0.85 24.22 18.38
N ALA A 495 0.52 24.52 17.12
CA ALA A 495 -0.53 25.48 16.78
C ALA A 495 -1.92 25.04 17.27
N THR A 496 -2.18 23.73 17.29
CA THR A 496 -3.48 23.18 17.71
C THR A 496 -3.53 22.73 19.16
N GLN A 497 -2.42 22.78 19.89
CA GLN A 497 -2.32 22.27 21.25
C GLN A 497 -3.32 22.88 22.23
N PRO A 498 -3.59 24.20 22.25
CA PRO A 498 -4.59 24.78 23.14
C PRO A 498 -5.97 24.15 22.97
N LEU A 499 -6.39 23.89 21.73
CA LEU A 499 -7.65 23.21 21.43
C LEU A 499 -7.64 21.73 21.80
N ILE A 500 -6.49 21.05 21.68
CA ILE A 500 -6.34 19.65 22.08
C ILE A 500 -6.49 19.52 23.60
N VAL A 501 -5.81 20.36 24.38
CA VAL A 501 -5.94 20.37 25.84
C VAL A 501 -7.37 20.74 26.24
N ALA A 502 -7.98 21.73 25.59
CA ALA A 502 -9.36 22.11 25.87
C ALA A 502 -10.37 21.00 25.54
N LYS A 503 -10.17 20.28 24.43
CA LYS A 503 -10.96 19.09 24.09
C LYS A 503 -10.86 18.03 25.17
N VAL A 504 -9.63 17.68 25.59
CA VAL A 504 -9.42 16.66 26.63
C VAL A 504 -10.05 17.08 27.96
N GLY A 505 -9.93 18.35 28.36
CA GLY A 505 -10.58 18.89 29.56
C GLY A 505 -12.11 18.88 29.52
N LEU A 506 -12.73 19.02 28.33
CA LEU A 506 -14.18 18.83 28.17
C LEU A 506 -14.60 17.37 28.35
N GLN A 507 -13.73 16.44 27.96
CA GLN A 507 -14.00 15.00 27.94
C GLN A 507 -13.72 14.35 29.30
N SER A 508 -12.83 14.91 30.12
CA SER A 508 -12.50 14.41 31.47
C SER A 508 -13.52 14.80 32.53
N LYS A 509 -13.39 14.24 33.74
CA LYS A 509 -14.11 14.74 34.93
C LYS A 509 -13.71 16.20 35.19
N PRO A 510 -14.64 17.06 35.63
CA PRO A 510 -14.29 18.43 35.99
C PRO A 510 -13.33 18.44 37.19
N PRO A 511 -12.40 19.41 37.26
CA PRO A 511 -11.49 19.54 38.38
C PRO A 511 -12.23 19.69 39.72
N PRO A 512 -11.64 19.26 40.85
CA PRO A 512 -12.27 19.39 42.17
C PRO A 512 -12.70 20.82 42.51
N SER A 513 -11.94 21.83 42.06
CA SER A 513 -12.26 23.25 42.25
C SER A 513 -13.57 23.70 41.59
N ARG A 514 -14.13 22.90 40.67
CA ARG A 514 -15.42 23.15 40.02
C ARG A 514 -16.58 22.42 40.69
N GLN A 515 -16.35 21.68 41.77
CA GLN A 515 -17.39 21.00 42.56
C GLN A 515 -18.34 20.14 41.70
N GLY A 516 -17.78 19.36 40.77
CA GLY A 516 -18.55 18.51 39.86
C GLY A 516 -19.19 19.23 38.67
N LYS A 517 -19.15 20.58 38.60
CA LYS A 517 -19.73 21.34 37.48
C LYS A 517 -18.88 21.20 36.21
N PRO A 518 -19.44 20.65 35.13
CA PRO A 518 -18.72 20.45 33.88
C PRO A 518 -18.44 21.76 33.15
N PHE A 519 -17.44 21.73 32.27
CA PHE A 519 -17.18 22.81 31.32
C PHE A 519 -18.18 22.77 30.16
N LYS A 520 -18.69 23.93 29.74
CA LYS A 520 -19.68 24.07 28.67
C LYS A 520 -19.05 24.33 27.30
N SER A 521 -17.83 24.89 27.27
CA SER A 521 -17.14 25.21 26.03
C SER A 521 -15.62 25.04 26.14
N PHE A 522 -14.96 24.89 24.99
CA PHE A 522 -13.50 24.80 24.95
C PHE A 522 -12.84 26.13 25.33
N VAL A 523 -13.53 27.26 25.10
CA VAL A 523 -13.09 28.59 25.54
C VAL A 523 -13.04 28.63 27.07
N GLU A 524 -14.09 28.15 27.74
CA GLU A 524 -14.15 28.10 29.20
C GLU A 524 -13.03 27.23 29.81
N VAL A 525 -12.69 26.12 29.16
CA VAL A 525 -11.54 25.29 29.58
C VAL A 525 -10.23 26.07 29.42
N MET A 526 -10.02 26.73 28.28
CA MET A 526 -8.80 27.51 28.04
C MET A 526 -8.68 28.67 29.04
N GLU A 527 -9.76 29.43 29.28
CA GLU A 527 -9.80 30.51 30.27
C GLU A 527 -9.49 30.00 31.68
N PHE A 528 -10.07 28.85 32.06
CA PHE A 528 -9.79 28.23 33.34
C PHE A 528 -8.31 27.84 33.48
N ILE A 529 -7.71 27.24 32.44
CA ILE A 529 -6.29 26.87 32.45
C ILE A 529 -5.43 28.12 32.55
N VAL A 530 -5.70 29.15 31.73
CA VAL A 530 -4.92 30.39 31.76
C VAL A 530 -5.02 31.08 33.13
N LYS A 531 -6.20 31.11 33.74
CA LYS A 531 -6.41 31.71 35.07
C LYS A 531 -5.73 30.95 36.20
N ASN A 532 -5.61 29.63 36.10
CA ASN A 532 -5.08 28.80 37.18
C ASN A 532 -3.60 28.41 37.00
N GLU A 533 -3.14 28.28 35.77
CA GLU A 533 -1.81 27.74 35.41
C GLU A 533 -0.98 28.69 34.54
N GLY A 534 -1.58 29.77 34.04
CA GLY A 534 -0.96 30.70 33.09
C GLY A 534 -1.04 30.23 31.63
N LEU A 535 -0.55 31.07 30.71
CA LEU A 535 -0.62 30.83 29.26
C LEU A 535 0.08 29.54 28.82
N LEU A 536 1.22 29.21 29.43
CA LEU A 536 1.97 27.98 29.12
C LEU A 536 1.21 26.71 29.54
N GLY A 537 0.23 26.82 30.44
CA GLY A 537 -0.65 25.71 30.81
C GLY A 537 -1.44 25.14 29.61
N LEU A 538 -1.68 25.94 28.56
CA LEU A 538 -2.32 25.48 27.33
C LEU A 538 -1.47 24.50 26.50
N PHE A 539 -0.17 24.41 26.81
CA PHE A 539 0.79 23.55 26.11
C PHE A 539 1.16 22.29 26.90
N LYS A 540 0.51 22.03 28.05
CA LYS A 540 0.78 20.84 28.84
C LYS A 540 0.54 19.55 28.04
N GLY A 541 1.38 18.55 28.31
CA GLY A 541 1.37 17.27 27.61
C GLY A 541 1.93 17.28 26.18
N ILE A 542 2.51 18.40 25.71
CA ILE A 542 3.06 18.48 24.34
C ILE A 542 4.25 17.53 24.10
N GLY A 543 5.12 17.35 25.10
CA GLY A 543 6.26 16.43 25.03
C GLY A 543 5.83 14.98 24.73
N PRO A 544 5.02 14.34 25.61
CA PRO A 544 4.45 13.02 25.35
C PRO A 544 3.72 12.93 24.00
N GLN A 545 3.02 13.98 23.60
CA GLN A 545 2.23 14.00 22.37
C GLN A 545 3.08 14.01 21.09
N ILE A 546 4.17 14.79 21.05
CA ILE A 546 5.10 14.80 19.92
C ILE A 546 5.85 13.47 19.84
N THR A 547 6.38 12.99 20.98
CA THR A 547 7.08 11.70 21.04
C THR A 547 6.18 10.55 20.59
N LYS A 548 4.93 10.52 21.08
CA LYS A 548 3.93 9.55 20.62
C LYS A 548 3.73 9.64 19.11
N GLY A 549 3.54 10.85 18.57
CA GLY A 549 3.33 11.05 17.14
C GLY A 549 4.47 10.48 16.29
N LEU A 550 5.72 10.73 16.69
CA LEU A 550 6.90 10.21 16.02
C LEU A 550 7.00 8.68 16.11
N LEU A 551 6.79 8.11 17.29
CA LEU A 551 6.86 6.66 17.50
C LEU A 551 5.74 5.91 16.79
N VAL A 552 4.50 6.41 16.85
CA VAL A 552 3.37 5.84 16.10
C VAL A 552 3.66 5.88 14.62
N GLN A 553 4.17 7.00 14.10
CA GLN A 553 4.46 7.10 12.68
C GLN A 553 5.60 6.16 12.27
N GLY A 554 6.68 6.09 13.05
CA GLY A 554 7.79 5.17 12.81
C GLY A 554 7.33 3.71 12.87
N LEU A 555 6.61 3.33 13.91
CA LEU A 555 6.05 1.98 14.06
C LEU A 555 5.03 1.65 12.98
N LEU A 556 4.17 2.59 12.59
CA LEU A 556 3.19 2.39 11.52
C LEU A 556 3.91 2.19 10.18
N MET A 557 4.99 2.91 9.90
CA MET A 557 5.82 2.65 8.72
C MET A 557 6.50 1.27 8.78
N MET A 558 7.02 0.87 9.95
CA MET A 558 7.65 -0.45 10.14
C MET A 558 6.65 -1.63 10.12
N THR A 559 5.41 -1.40 10.59
CA THR A 559 4.39 -2.45 10.73
C THR A 559 3.46 -2.53 9.56
N LYS A 560 3.24 -1.45 8.79
CA LYS A 560 2.33 -1.44 7.62
C LYS A 560 2.71 -2.55 6.62
N GLU A 561 3.98 -2.67 6.27
CA GLU A 561 4.48 -3.71 5.34
C GLU A 561 4.26 -5.13 5.90
N ARG A 562 4.49 -5.34 7.19
CA ARG A 562 4.32 -6.65 7.85
C ARG A 562 2.86 -7.02 8.11
N MET A 563 2.02 -6.04 8.42
CA MET A 563 0.60 -6.23 8.70
C MET A 563 -0.19 -6.48 7.42
N GLU A 564 0.11 -5.77 6.34
CA GLU A 564 -0.46 -6.06 5.02
C GLU A 564 -0.16 -7.52 4.61
N LEU A 565 1.08 -7.99 4.81
CA LEU A 565 1.47 -9.40 4.56
C LEU A 565 0.70 -10.39 5.46
N LEU A 566 0.60 -10.15 6.77
CA LEU A 566 -0.12 -11.03 7.70
C LEU A 566 -1.61 -11.12 7.38
N PHE A 567 -2.26 -10.02 6.98
CA PHE A 567 -3.65 -10.04 6.56
C PHE A 567 -3.86 -10.81 5.26
N VAL A 568 -2.95 -10.65 4.28
CA VAL A 568 -2.98 -11.45 3.06
C VAL A 568 -2.86 -12.94 3.39
N LEU A 569 -1.98 -13.33 4.31
CA LEU A 569 -1.83 -14.71 4.76
C LEU A 569 -3.06 -15.22 5.52
N LEU A 570 -3.65 -14.41 6.40
CA LEU A 570 -4.87 -14.76 7.13
C LEU A 570 -6.08 -14.94 6.21
N PHE A 571 -6.28 -14.05 5.24
CA PHE A 571 -7.36 -14.18 4.26
C PHE A 571 -7.15 -15.41 3.36
N ARG A 572 -5.90 -15.72 2.97
CA ARG A 572 -5.55 -16.95 2.26
C ARG A 572 -5.86 -18.19 3.10
N TYR A 573 -5.53 -18.17 4.40
CA TYR A 573 -5.80 -19.27 5.33
C TYR A 573 -7.30 -19.50 5.54
N ILE A 574 -8.09 -18.44 5.79
CA ILE A 574 -9.55 -18.55 5.95
C ILE A 574 -10.22 -19.06 4.67
N ARG A 575 -9.76 -18.63 3.49
CA ARG A 575 -10.27 -19.13 2.20
C ARG A 575 -9.90 -20.59 1.98
N LYS A 576 -8.67 -21.00 2.31
CA LYS A 576 -8.23 -22.40 2.25
C LYS A 576 -9.11 -23.28 3.16
N MET A 577 -9.34 -22.86 4.40
CA MET A 577 -10.24 -23.58 5.33
C MET A 577 -11.66 -23.70 4.80
N ARG A 578 -12.24 -22.62 4.25
CA ARG A 578 -13.59 -22.66 3.65
C ARG A 578 -13.65 -23.56 2.42
N SER A 579 -12.61 -23.54 1.58
CA SER A 579 -12.50 -24.43 0.41
C SER A 579 -12.41 -25.90 0.84
N GLU A 580 -11.59 -26.21 1.84
CA GLU A 580 -11.48 -27.56 2.42
C GLU A 580 -12.80 -28.03 3.06
N GLN A 581 -13.53 -27.13 3.74
CA GLN A 581 -14.86 -27.44 4.28
C GLN A 581 -15.89 -27.68 3.18
N LEU A 582 -15.90 -26.87 2.11
CA LEU A 582 -16.77 -27.05 0.96
C LEU A 582 -16.45 -28.33 0.19
N GLN A 583 -15.17 -28.67 0.03
CA GLN A 583 -14.74 -29.93 -0.58
C GLN A 583 -15.14 -31.14 0.27
N LYS A 584 -15.01 -31.07 1.60
CA LYS A 584 -15.49 -32.12 2.51
C LYS A 584 -17.01 -32.27 2.45
N ALA A 585 -17.75 -31.17 2.41
CA ALA A 585 -19.21 -31.20 2.26
C ALA A 585 -19.63 -31.76 0.89
N ALA A 586 -18.97 -31.36 -0.19
CA ALA A 586 -19.21 -31.89 -1.53
C ALA A 586 -18.87 -33.38 -1.64
N ALA A 587 -17.79 -33.84 -1.00
CA ALA A 587 -17.43 -35.25 -0.94
C ALA A 587 -18.46 -36.07 -0.14
N LEU A 588 -19.00 -35.53 0.96
CA LEU A 588 -20.09 -36.14 1.72
C LEU A 588 -21.41 -36.25 0.94
N VAL A 589 -21.70 -35.26 0.09
CA VAL A 589 -22.88 -35.27 -0.80
C VAL A 589 -22.67 -36.22 -1.97
N ALA A 590 -21.48 -36.24 -2.57
CA ALA A 590 -21.13 -37.16 -3.65
C ALA A 590 -21.10 -38.63 -3.18
N ALA A 591 -20.66 -38.89 -1.95
CA ALA A 591 -20.72 -40.22 -1.34
C ALA A 591 -22.16 -40.69 -1.05
N LYS A 592 -23.17 -39.81 -1.15
CA LYS A 592 -24.58 -40.11 -0.89
C LYS A 592 -25.47 -40.21 -2.15
N GLY A 593 -24.95 -40.12 -3.37
CA GLY A 593 -25.79 -40.21 -4.59
C GLY A 593 -25.76 -41.59 -5.27
N PRO A 594 -26.72 -41.93 -6.15
CA PRO A 594 -28.18 -41.92 -6.01
C PRO A 594 -28.72 -43.38 -5.93
N LEU A 595 -29.38 -43.75 -4.83
CA LEU A 595 -30.31 -44.89 -4.84
C LEU A 595 -31.63 -44.38 -5.43
N LEU A 596 -31.79 -44.39 -6.76
CA LEU A 596 -33.09 -44.40 -7.46
C LEU A 596 -32.81 -44.43 -8.97
N GLY A 597 -32.96 -45.62 -9.54
CA GLY A 597 -32.73 -45.90 -10.96
C GLY A 597 -32.76 -47.39 -11.27
N LYS A 598 -33.83 -48.07 -10.85
CA LYS A 598 -34.35 -49.32 -11.44
C LYS A 598 -35.87 -49.28 -11.40
#